data_AF-A0A7V1N798-F1
#
_entry.id   AF-A0A7V1N798-F1
#
_cell.length_a   1.000
_cell.length_b   1.000
_cell.length_c   1.000
_cell.angle_alpha   90.00
_cell.angle_beta   90.00
_cell.angle_gamma   90.00
#
_symmetry.space_group_name_H-M   'P 1'
#
loop_
_entity.id
_entity.type
_entity.pdbx_description
1 polymer ?
#
loop_
_entity_poly.entity_id
_entity_poly.type
_entity_poly.pdbx_seq_one_letter_code
_entity_poly.pdbx_strand_id
1 'polypeptide(L)'
;NKTVQYESTPLVGDVQRFRRALVIANEGWVISTRLTQMWVRHKLLENGYTQVYESYMTWDYDPGPGSISQPINQGLSWVSYRGFGSHDSWSGPYFDSGLVASLTNEDNLPVITSMVCGGGAFDELDSDPCFGEVWVRMGSPNNLKGAVAFIGPSEIDTHTRWNNLLDGAWYEGLFDEGLRTTGQLLLFSKMRLYRNYPNLWNPGGSNQESVWFYFHTYNILGDPALEVRAEVPRTLQVTHPAALPAGATHMPVNVLDEFGDPVAGAHVVLTSGGDSLLAQAVTREDGDADILFPQPVTAAEVEVTVSRPDVAPYMADLGATSDAGVLLDDFVMLEDDSDPATDGDGFLNPGELALPRARFMAQGADFDDLEVTVSLPDGGGEVVTSREVLGTLAEGDTAGLSVPRIRLADTLEDGEPVTLLFTLRSGDEEETHGVNFAGVRAPRLRVENLSFDGDWLPGTTRELTITLANDNTVLAAGTVSGLLTTPDPMVTLTDAQASWTGLGAGDSRQSDDPFVLALDGDAYPGRVVPLTLTLTTADGAVQTRELSLAADGVSVNVPTGPAGPGYYLYEDI
;
A
#
# COMPACT_ATOMS: atom_id res chain seq x y z
N ASN A 1 -23.97 5.55 4.87
CA ASN A 1 -24.19 5.58 6.34
C ASN A 1 -23.41 4.51 7.07
N LYS A 2 -23.60 3.22 6.79
CA LYS A 2 -22.84 2.13 7.43
C LYS A 2 -21.32 2.29 7.28
N THR A 3 -20.84 2.41 6.05
CA THR A 3 -19.42 2.69 5.72
C THR A 3 -18.94 3.95 6.45
N VAL A 4 -19.62 5.08 6.25
CA VAL A 4 -19.29 6.36 6.89
C VAL A 4 -19.15 6.21 8.41
N GLN A 5 -20.14 5.62 9.10
CA GLN A 5 -20.06 5.42 10.56
C GLN A 5 -18.83 4.58 10.95
N TYR A 6 -18.62 3.46 10.24
CA TYR A 6 -17.55 2.51 10.52
C TYR A 6 -16.16 3.16 10.37
N GLU A 7 -16.00 4.02 9.37
CA GLU A 7 -14.73 4.68 9.06
C GLU A 7 -14.53 5.96 9.88
N SER A 8 -15.55 6.82 9.99
CA SER A 8 -15.42 8.16 10.60
C SER A 8 -15.61 8.19 12.12
N THR A 9 -16.33 7.21 12.70
CA THR A 9 -16.66 7.22 14.14
C THR A 9 -16.38 5.89 14.85
N PRO A 10 -15.20 5.27 14.66
CA PRO A 10 -14.94 3.93 15.18
C PRO A 10 -14.90 3.85 16.71
N LEU A 11 -14.66 4.97 17.40
CA LEU A 11 -14.62 5.00 18.87
C LEU A 11 -16.00 5.18 19.52
N VAL A 12 -17.05 5.41 18.74
CA VAL A 12 -18.42 5.49 19.27
C VAL A 12 -18.88 4.09 19.70
N GLY A 13 -19.52 4.00 20.86
CA GLY A 13 -20.05 2.76 21.42
C GLY A 13 -19.00 1.90 22.13
N ASP A 14 -19.19 0.58 22.10
CA ASP A 14 -18.27 -0.37 22.74
C ASP A 14 -17.05 -0.64 21.85
N VAL A 15 -15.92 -0.04 22.17
CA VAL A 15 -14.64 -0.20 21.44
C VAL A 15 -14.07 -1.62 21.54
N GLN A 16 -14.45 -2.42 22.55
CA GLN A 16 -13.99 -3.81 22.68
C GLN A 16 -14.62 -4.72 21.62
N ARG A 17 -15.56 -4.22 20.81
CA ARG A 17 -16.05 -4.95 19.63
C ARG A 17 -14.93 -5.34 18.67
N PHE A 18 -13.88 -4.52 18.54
CA PHE A 18 -12.74 -4.82 17.67
C PHE A 18 -11.83 -5.93 18.20
N ARG A 19 -12.02 -6.40 19.45
CA ARG A 19 -11.34 -7.58 20.01
C ARG A 19 -12.23 -8.82 20.09
N ARG A 20 -13.41 -8.75 19.47
CA ARG A 20 -14.42 -9.81 19.46
C ARG A 20 -14.67 -10.28 18.04
N ALA A 21 -14.74 -11.59 17.86
CA ALA A 21 -15.08 -12.22 16.58
C ALA A 21 -15.93 -13.48 16.81
N LEU A 22 -16.58 -13.95 15.76
CA LEU A 22 -17.35 -15.20 15.74
C LEU A 22 -16.89 -16.07 14.57
N VAL A 23 -16.45 -17.30 14.87
CA VAL A 23 -16.15 -18.33 13.89
C VAL A 23 -17.24 -19.40 13.91
N ILE A 24 -17.73 -19.78 12.74
CA ILE A 24 -18.89 -20.66 12.60
C ILE A 24 -18.55 -21.76 11.60
N ALA A 25 -18.80 -23.00 11.97
CA ALA A 25 -18.57 -24.15 11.09
C ALA A 25 -19.70 -25.18 11.10
N ASN A 26 -20.02 -25.69 9.92
CA ASN A 26 -20.77 -26.95 9.77
C ASN A 26 -19.80 -28.09 9.40
N GLU A 27 -19.49 -28.96 10.35
CA GLU A 27 -18.66 -30.16 10.11
C GLU A 27 -19.47 -31.43 9.85
N GLY A 28 -20.81 -31.34 9.78
CA GLY A 28 -21.70 -32.50 9.64
C GLY A 28 -21.43 -33.37 8.42
N TRP A 29 -20.77 -32.82 7.39
CA TRP A 29 -20.40 -33.54 6.16
C TRP A 29 -18.92 -33.48 5.82
N VAL A 30 -18.21 -32.42 6.22
CA VAL A 30 -16.80 -32.20 5.87
C VAL A 30 -16.08 -31.54 7.04
N ILE A 31 -15.17 -32.29 7.69
CA ILE A 31 -14.44 -31.82 8.88
C ILE A 31 -13.55 -30.60 8.63
N SER A 32 -13.09 -30.41 7.38
CA SER A 32 -12.16 -29.33 7.05
C SER A 32 -12.77 -27.94 7.20
N THR A 33 -14.11 -27.81 7.22
CA THR A 33 -14.78 -26.52 7.49
C THR A 33 -14.48 -26.02 8.90
N ARG A 34 -14.55 -26.92 9.90
CA ARG A 34 -14.18 -26.62 11.28
C ARG A 34 -12.69 -26.40 11.43
N LEU A 35 -11.84 -27.21 10.78
CA LEU A 35 -10.38 -27.02 10.86
C LEU A 35 -9.96 -25.65 10.33
N THR A 36 -10.53 -25.20 9.21
CA THR A 36 -10.30 -23.85 8.68
C THR A 36 -10.74 -22.79 9.68
N GLN A 37 -11.93 -22.92 10.29
CA GLN A 37 -12.43 -21.95 11.26
C GLN A 37 -11.67 -21.97 12.59
N MET A 38 -11.12 -23.11 12.99
CA MET A 38 -10.19 -23.19 14.13
C MET A 38 -8.88 -22.46 13.80
N TRP A 39 -8.35 -22.62 12.59
CA TRP A 39 -7.17 -21.86 12.14
C TRP A 39 -7.44 -20.35 12.14
N VAL A 40 -8.57 -19.90 11.58
CA VAL A 40 -8.99 -18.49 11.62
C VAL A 40 -9.09 -17.97 13.05
N ARG A 41 -9.66 -18.76 13.97
CA ARG A 41 -9.70 -18.43 15.39
C ARG A 41 -8.30 -18.30 16.00
N HIS A 42 -7.40 -19.23 15.73
CA HIS A 42 -6.02 -19.13 16.21
C HIS A 42 -5.35 -17.86 15.69
N LYS A 43 -5.51 -17.55 14.40
CA LYS A 43 -4.99 -16.33 13.78
C LYS A 43 -5.52 -15.07 14.46
N LEU A 44 -6.82 -14.98 14.72
CA LEU A 44 -7.44 -13.87 15.44
C LEU A 44 -6.85 -13.71 16.86
N LEU A 45 -6.73 -14.80 17.61
CA LEU A 45 -6.18 -14.79 18.98
C LEU A 45 -4.71 -14.35 19.00
N GLU A 46 -3.90 -14.80 18.04
CA GLU A 46 -2.50 -14.39 17.87
C GLU A 46 -2.38 -12.90 17.55
N ASN A 47 -3.39 -12.32 16.89
CA ASN A 47 -3.45 -10.91 16.52
C ASN A 47 -4.28 -10.06 17.51
N GLY A 48 -4.31 -10.45 18.78
CA GLY A 48 -4.79 -9.58 19.87
C GLY A 48 -6.31 -9.59 20.11
N TYR A 49 -7.07 -10.47 19.45
CA TYR A 49 -8.48 -10.71 19.81
C TYR A 49 -8.55 -11.40 21.17
N THR A 50 -9.36 -10.86 22.08
CA THR A 50 -9.48 -11.39 23.44
C THR A 50 -10.65 -12.35 23.59
N GLN A 51 -11.58 -12.35 22.64
CA GLN A 51 -12.76 -13.21 22.66
C GLN A 51 -13.14 -13.62 21.24
N VAL A 52 -12.97 -14.89 20.91
CA VAL A 52 -13.45 -15.48 19.65
C VAL A 52 -14.50 -16.52 19.99
N TYR A 53 -15.77 -16.18 19.72
CA TYR A 53 -16.90 -17.09 19.90
C TYR A 53 -16.84 -18.20 18.86
N GLU A 54 -17.24 -19.40 19.25
CA GLU A 54 -17.26 -20.58 18.39
C GLU A 54 -18.69 -21.10 18.28
N SER A 55 -19.14 -21.37 17.06
CA SER A 55 -20.40 -22.06 16.82
C SER A 55 -20.19 -23.17 15.81
N TYR A 56 -20.06 -24.40 16.31
CA TYR A 56 -19.77 -25.58 15.51
C TYR A 56 -20.94 -26.57 15.55
N MET A 57 -21.55 -26.79 14.39
CA MET A 57 -22.54 -27.84 14.18
C MET A 57 -21.85 -29.12 13.71
N THR A 58 -22.22 -30.24 14.33
CA THR A 58 -21.80 -31.59 13.94
C THR A 58 -23.03 -32.40 13.52
N TRP A 59 -22.84 -33.65 13.09
CA TRP A 59 -23.96 -34.54 12.80
C TRP A 59 -24.85 -34.80 14.04
N ASP A 60 -24.26 -34.87 15.23
CA ASP A 60 -24.94 -35.24 16.47
C ASP A 60 -25.28 -34.02 17.36
N TYR A 61 -24.91 -32.81 16.94
CA TYR A 61 -25.05 -31.60 17.75
C TYR A 61 -25.29 -30.35 16.89
N ASP A 62 -26.39 -29.65 17.18
CA ASP A 62 -26.70 -28.33 16.64
C ASP A 62 -26.77 -27.31 17.79
N PRO A 63 -25.87 -26.31 17.85
CA PRO A 63 -25.90 -25.27 18.88
C PRO A 63 -27.05 -24.27 18.69
N GLY A 64 -27.77 -24.33 17.56
CA GLY A 64 -28.94 -23.51 17.24
C GLY A 64 -28.60 -22.05 16.89
N PRO A 65 -29.57 -21.30 16.33
CA PRO A 65 -29.34 -19.94 15.81
C PRO A 65 -28.94 -18.93 16.89
N GLY A 66 -29.27 -19.20 18.17
CA GLY A 66 -28.87 -18.35 19.30
C GLY A 66 -27.35 -18.27 19.49
N SER A 67 -26.61 -19.33 19.11
CA SER A 67 -25.15 -19.35 19.15
C SER A 67 -24.50 -18.38 18.13
N ILE A 68 -25.27 -17.94 17.13
CA ILE A 68 -24.85 -16.98 16.11
C ILE A 68 -25.36 -15.58 16.46
N SER A 69 -26.67 -15.44 16.76
CA SER A 69 -27.28 -14.13 16.98
C SER A 69 -26.81 -13.45 18.27
N GLN A 70 -26.55 -14.22 19.34
CA GLN A 70 -26.14 -13.62 20.62
C GLN A 70 -24.78 -12.91 20.55
N PRO A 71 -23.68 -13.52 20.03
CA PRO A 71 -22.42 -12.81 19.84
C PRO A 71 -22.55 -11.56 18.97
N ILE A 72 -23.30 -11.65 17.87
CA ILE A 72 -23.49 -10.53 16.94
C ILE A 72 -24.23 -9.38 17.62
N ASN A 73 -25.31 -9.67 18.35
CA ASN A 73 -26.07 -8.68 19.11
C ASN A 73 -25.29 -8.05 20.28
N GLN A 74 -24.30 -8.77 20.83
CA GLN A 74 -23.39 -8.24 21.85
C GLN A 74 -22.27 -7.38 21.24
N GLY A 75 -22.01 -7.51 19.94
CA GLY A 75 -21.02 -6.73 19.23
C GLY A 75 -19.70 -7.45 18.98
N LEU A 76 -19.22 -7.37 17.74
CA LEU A 76 -17.97 -7.98 17.26
C LEU A 76 -17.56 -7.35 15.93
N SER A 77 -16.29 -7.44 15.56
CA SER A 77 -15.78 -6.89 14.28
C SER A 77 -15.88 -7.90 13.12
N TRP A 78 -15.81 -9.20 13.41
CA TRP A 78 -15.73 -10.23 12.36
C TRP A 78 -16.66 -11.41 12.59
N VAL A 79 -17.35 -11.82 11.53
CA VAL A 79 -18.03 -13.12 11.44
C VAL A 79 -17.43 -13.92 10.30
N SER A 80 -16.98 -15.13 10.60
CA SER A 80 -16.45 -16.07 9.62
C SER A 80 -17.33 -17.32 9.56
N TYR A 81 -17.72 -17.75 8.36
CA TYR A 81 -18.55 -18.94 8.17
C TYR A 81 -17.96 -19.88 7.13
N ARG A 82 -17.77 -21.15 7.53
CA ARG A 82 -17.51 -22.27 6.63
C ARG A 82 -18.52 -23.40 6.81
N GLY A 83 -18.91 -24.03 5.72
CA GLY A 83 -19.96 -25.03 5.76
C GLY A 83 -20.67 -25.10 4.42
N PHE A 84 -22.00 -25.14 4.51
CA PHE A 84 -22.92 -25.14 3.38
C PHE A 84 -23.83 -23.94 3.47
N GLY A 85 -24.23 -23.41 2.34
CA GLY A 85 -25.09 -22.24 2.24
C GLY A 85 -25.98 -22.31 1.01
N SER A 86 -26.97 -21.41 0.99
CA SER A 86 -27.87 -21.14 -0.13
C SER A 86 -27.90 -19.63 -0.39
N HIS A 87 -28.70 -19.22 -1.37
CA HIS A 87 -28.96 -17.81 -1.66
C HIS A 87 -29.66 -17.05 -0.51
N ASP A 88 -30.15 -17.72 0.53
CA ASP A 88 -30.92 -17.14 1.63
C ASP A 88 -30.53 -17.64 3.04
N SER A 89 -29.52 -18.52 3.17
CA SER A 89 -29.17 -19.10 4.48
C SER A 89 -27.78 -19.72 4.58
N TRP A 90 -27.32 -19.86 5.82
CA TRP A 90 -26.32 -20.84 6.22
C TRP A 90 -27.01 -22.12 6.70
N SER A 91 -26.55 -23.28 6.20
CA SER A 91 -27.20 -24.56 6.48
C SER A 91 -26.89 -25.16 7.85
N GLY A 92 -25.93 -24.62 8.62
CA GLY A 92 -25.60 -25.22 9.91
C GLY A 92 -24.56 -24.46 10.75
N PRO A 93 -24.88 -24.04 11.98
CA PRO A 93 -26.23 -23.98 12.55
C PRO A 93 -27.15 -23.18 11.63
N TYR A 94 -28.39 -23.62 11.46
CA TYR A 94 -29.28 -23.00 10.47
C TYR A 94 -29.51 -21.52 10.81
N PHE A 95 -29.21 -20.64 9.86
CA PHE A 95 -29.33 -19.19 10.02
C PHE A 95 -29.72 -18.57 8.68
N ASP A 96 -30.93 -18.05 8.59
CA ASP A 96 -31.54 -17.55 7.36
C ASP A 96 -31.71 -16.03 7.36
N SER A 97 -32.11 -15.47 6.22
CA SER A 97 -32.41 -14.04 6.05
C SER A 97 -33.44 -13.51 7.06
N GLY A 98 -34.39 -14.35 7.52
CA GLY A 98 -35.37 -13.99 8.54
C GLY A 98 -34.74 -13.77 9.92
N LEU A 99 -33.82 -14.66 10.31
CA LEU A 99 -33.04 -14.54 11.54
C LEU A 99 -32.07 -13.36 11.47
N VAL A 100 -31.44 -13.12 10.32
CA VAL A 100 -30.63 -11.92 10.06
C VAL A 100 -31.47 -10.67 10.34
N ALA A 101 -32.68 -10.55 9.77
CA ALA A 101 -33.58 -9.41 10.00
C ALA A 101 -34.03 -9.22 11.46
N SER A 102 -33.85 -10.23 12.32
CA SER A 102 -34.17 -10.16 13.75
C SER A 102 -33.02 -9.69 14.65
N LEU A 103 -31.83 -9.44 14.08
CA LEU A 103 -30.66 -8.97 14.82
C LEU A 103 -30.87 -7.56 15.40
N THR A 104 -30.18 -7.32 16.52
CA THR A 104 -30.25 -6.08 17.31
C THR A 104 -28.87 -5.43 17.49
N ASN A 105 -27.93 -5.72 16.59
CA ASN A 105 -26.56 -5.17 16.58
C ASN A 105 -26.53 -3.72 16.07
N GLU A 106 -27.26 -2.84 16.77
CA GLU A 106 -27.37 -1.43 16.44
C GLU A 106 -25.99 -0.75 16.51
N ASP A 107 -25.61 -0.07 15.43
CA ASP A 107 -24.34 0.66 15.27
C ASP A 107 -23.08 -0.22 15.45
N ASN A 108 -23.24 -1.54 15.40
CA ASN A 108 -22.16 -2.50 15.53
C ASN A 108 -22.14 -3.44 14.33
N LEU A 109 -21.39 -3.03 13.31
CA LEU A 109 -21.47 -3.58 11.96
C LEU A 109 -20.23 -4.43 11.67
N PRO A 110 -20.30 -5.77 11.80
CA PRO A 110 -19.19 -6.63 11.45
C PRO A 110 -18.95 -6.69 9.94
N VAL A 111 -17.75 -7.13 9.57
CA VAL A 111 -17.46 -7.68 8.24
C VAL A 111 -17.70 -9.19 8.27
N ILE A 112 -18.35 -9.72 7.23
CA ILE A 112 -18.73 -11.13 7.15
C ILE A 112 -17.97 -11.83 6.03
N THR A 113 -17.17 -12.86 6.36
CA THR A 113 -16.61 -13.80 5.39
C THR A 113 -17.48 -15.05 5.31
N SER A 114 -18.41 -15.05 4.37
CA SER A 114 -19.30 -16.18 4.09
C SER A 114 -18.77 -16.96 2.89
N MET A 115 -17.69 -17.70 3.10
CA MET A 115 -16.99 -18.42 2.05
C MET A 115 -17.71 -19.72 1.69
N VAL A 116 -19.01 -19.68 1.35
CA VAL A 116 -19.89 -20.82 1.06
C VAL A 116 -20.77 -20.55 -0.15
N CYS A 117 -21.40 -21.58 -0.71
CA CYS A 117 -22.33 -21.46 -1.84
C CYS A 117 -23.40 -20.36 -1.66
N GLY A 118 -23.64 -19.58 -2.74
CA GLY A 118 -24.82 -18.76 -2.96
C GLY A 118 -24.99 -17.50 -2.11
N GLY A 119 -24.17 -17.30 -1.07
CA GLY A 119 -24.38 -16.20 -0.11
C GLY A 119 -24.36 -14.79 -0.73
N GLY A 120 -23.75 -14.62 -1.90
CA GLY A 120 -23.69 -13.37 -2.66
C GLY A 120 -24.37 -13.46 -4.04
N ALA A 121 -25.39 -14.31 -4.20
CA ALA A 121 -26.16 -14.51 -5.43
C ALA A 121 -27.16 -13.36 -5.68
N PHE A 122 -26.66 -12.15 -5.93
CA PHE A 122 -27.46 -10.93 -6.09
C PHE A 122 -28.34 -10.88 -7.36
N ASP A 123 -28.23 -11.88 -8.24
CA ASP A 123 -29.08 -12.05 -9.42
C ASP A 123 -30.09 -13.21 -9.28
N GLU A 124 -30.16 -13.84 -8.10
CA GLU A 124 -31.10 -14.94 -7.82
C GLU A 124 -32.55 -14.42 -7.75
N LEU A 125 -33.33 -14.74 -8.77
CA LEU A 125 -34.69 -14.21 -8.96
C LEU A 125 -35.68 -14.71 -7.90
N ASP A 126 -35.46 -15.91 -7.37
CA ASP A 126 -36.33 -16.49 -6.35
C ASP A 126 -36.01 -15.99 -4.92
N SER A 127 -34.96 -15.17 -4.77
CA SER A 127 -34.48 -14.66 -3.48
C SER A 127 -33.83 -13.28 -3.61
N ASP A 128 -34.65 -12.25 -3.89
CA ASP A 128 -34.27 -10.83 -3.86
C ASP A 128 -34.90 -10.13 -2.64
N PRO A 129 -34.11 -9.59 -1.69
CA PRO A 129 -32.64 -9.60 -1.64
C PRO A 129 -32.05 -10.98 -1.29
N CYS A 130 -30.87 -11.30 -1.82
CA CYS A 130 -30.11 -12.50 -1.44
C CYS A 130 -29.53 -12.37 -0.02
N PHE A 131 -29.00 -13.45 0.54
CA PHE A 131 -28.56 -13.52 1.94
C PHE A 131 -27.59 -12.40 2.31
N GLY A 132 -26.54 -12.20 1.50
CA GLY A 132 -25.58 -11.11 1.71
C GLY A 132 -26.18 -9.72 1.50
N GLU A 133 -27.13 -9.55 0.57
CA GLU A 133 -27.86 -8.30 0.40
C GLU A 133 -28.72 -7.97 1.63
N VAL A 134 -29.36 -8.97 2.25
CA VAL A 134 -30.11 -8.79 3.51
C VAL A 134 -29.18 -8.26 4.61
N TRP A 135 -27.99 -8.83 4.76
CA TRP A 135 -26.99 -8.37 5.74
C TRP A 135 -26.61 -6.89 5.56
N VAL A 136 -26.30 -6.47 4.33
CA VAL A 136 -25.82 -5.11 4.07
C VAL A 136 -26.95 -4.09 3.93
N ARG A 137 -28.18 -4.51 3.61
CA ARG A 137 -29.36 -3.62 3.53
C ARG A 137 -30.11 -3.47 4.84
N MET A 138 -29.88 -4.34 5.83
CA MET A 138 -30.60 -4.29 7.11
C MET A 138 -30.45 -2.94 7.82
N GLY A 139 -31.52 -2.50 8.46
CA GLY A 139 -31.59 -1.27 9.25
C GLY A 139 -32.23 -0.12 8.47
N SER A 140 -31.88 1.09 8.85
CA SER A 140 -32.31 2.32 8.19
C SER A 140 -31.18 3.36 8.27
N PRO A 141 -31.25 4.47 7.52
CA PRO A 141 -30.25 5.54 7.61
C PRO A 141 -29.97 6.07 9.03
N ASN A 142 -30.95 5.94 9.95
CA ASN A 142 -30.86 6.42 11.35
C ASN A 142 -30.80 5.28 12.39
N ASN A 143 -30.76 4.02 11.97
CA ASN A 143 -30.59 2.86 12.85
C ASN A 143 -29.88 1.76 12.06
N LEU A 144 -28.56 1.73 12.14
CA LEU A 144 -27.70 0.87 11.34
C LEU A 144 -27.62 -0.52 11.99
N LYS A 145 -27.88 -1.59 11.21
CA LYS A 145 -27.91 -2.98 11.67
C LYS A 145 -27.30 -3.93 10.63
N GLY A 146 -27.08 -5.19 10.98
CA GLY A 146 -26.53 -6.17 10.04
C GLY A 146 -25.03 -5.95 9.85
N ALA A 147 -24.52 -5.99 8.62
CA ALA A 147 -23.08 -5.92 8.34
C ALA A 147 -22.69 -4.65 7.59
N VAL A 148 -21.41 -4.26 7.70
CA VAL A 148 -20.81 -3.19 6.88
C VAL A 148 -20.36 -3.73 5.51
N ALA A 149 -19.94 -5.00 5.47
CA ALA A 149 -19.58 -5.70 4.25
C ALA A 149 -19.87 -7.20 4.37
N PHE A 150 -20.19 -7.82 3.24
CA PHE A 150 -20.43 -9.26 3.14
C PHE A 150 -19.65 -9.82 1.94
N ILE A 151 -18.83 -10.83 2.18
CA ILE A 151 -18.00 -11.48 1.18
C ILE A 151 -18.55 -12.87 0.95
N GLY A 152 -18.93 -13.17 -0.30
CA GLY A 152 -19.47 -14.46 -0.67
C GLY A 152 -19.54 -14.63 -2.18
N PRO A 153 -19.73 -15.86 -2.67
CA PRO A 153 -19.87 -16.15 -4.09
C PRO A 153 -21.30 -15.93 -4.59
N SER A 154 -21.42 -15.55 -5.85
CA SER A 154 -22.68 -15.51 -6.59
C SER A 154 -23.24 -16.89 -6.91
N GLU A 155 -22.40 -17.92 -6.95
CA GLU A 155 -22.78 -19.26 -7.40
C GLU A 155 -23.10 -20.24 -6.25
N ILE A 156 -24.08 -21.12 -6.46
CA ILE A 156 -24.57 -22.10 -5.48
C ILE A 156 -23.78 -23.42 -5.45
N ASP A 157 -22.83 -23.61 -6.37
CA ASP A 157 -22.14 -24.90 -6.58
C ASP A 157 -20.62 -24.82 -6.38
N THR A 158 -20.17 -23.93 -5.49
CA THR A 158 -18.77 -23.84 -5.04
C THR A 158 -18.32 -25.07 -4.25
N HIS A 159 -17.00 -25.33 -4.22
CA HIS A 159 -16.42 -26.51 -3.55
C HIS A 159 -15.50 -26.18 -2.37
N THR A 160 -15.56 -27.01 -1.34
CA THR A 160 -14.84 -26.84 -0.07
C THR A 160 -13.34 -26.62 -0.22
N ARG A 161 -12.67 -27.31 -1.16
CA ARG A 161 -11.21 -27.18 -1.37
C ARG A 161 -10.77 -25.75 -1.68
N TRP A 162 -11.61 -25.00 -2.40
CA TRP A 162 -11.30 -23.64 -2.84
C TRP A 162 -11.77 -22.63 -1.81
N ASN A 163 -12.98 -22.83 -1.30
CA ASN A 163 -13.58 -22.01 -0.27
C ASN A 163 -12.72 -21.95 1.01
N ASN A 164 -12.12 -23.08 1.41
CA ASN A 164 -11.22 -23.10 2.58
C ASN A 164 -9.95 -22.29 2.36
N LEU A 165 -9.37 -22.32 1.15
CA LEU A 165 -8.18 -21.53 0.83
C LEU A 165 -8.53 -20.05 0.78
N LEU A 166 -9.63 -19.68 0.13
CA LEU A 166 -10.09 -18.29 0.07
C LEU A 166 -10.35 -17.70 1.47
N ASP A 167 -10.96 -18.49 2.37
CA ASP A 167 -11.18 -18.09 3.76
C ASP A 167 -9.86 -17.90 4.51
N GLY A 168 -8.95 -18.88 4.43
CA GLY A 168 -7.64 -18.78 5.07
C GLY A 168 -6.82 -17.59 4.55
N ALA A 169 -6.78 -17.43 3.23
CA ALA A 169 -6.04 -16.36 2.57
C ALA A 169 -6.59 -14.95 2.87
N TRP A 170 -7.88 -14.81 3.17
CA TRP A 170 -8.43 -13.54 3.63
C TRP A 170 -7.77 -13.09 4.94
N TYR A 171 -7.68 -14.00 5.93
CA TYR A 171 -7.09 -13.67 7.23
C TYR A 171 -5.56 -13.65 7.19
N GLU A 172 -4.93 -14.42 6.32
CA GLU A 172 -3.50 -14.25 5.99
C GLU A 172 -3.25 -12.84 5.42
N GLY A 173 -4.02 -12.42 4.42
CA GLY A 173 -3.88 -11.10 3.81
C GLY A 173 -4.06 -9.96 4.82
N LEU A 174 -4.98 -10.13 5.78
CA LEU A 174 -5.24 -9.12 6.81
C LEU A 174 -4.10 -9.03 7.84
N PHE A 175 -3.65 -10.17 8.36
CA PHE A 175 -2.76 -10.21 9.52
C PHE A 175 -1.28 -10.37 9.18
N ASP A 176 -0.95 -11.04 8.07
CA ASP A 176 0.45 -11.30 7.68
C ASP A 176 0.93 -10.30 6.63
N GLU A 177 0.09 -9.98 5.65
CA GLU A 177 0.46 -9.08 4.55
C GLU A 177 0.05 -7.62 4.83
N GLY A 178 -0.64 -7.37 5.93
CA GLY A 178 -1.05 -6.02 6.33
C GLY A 178 -2.03 -5.35 5.36
N LEU A 179 -2.78 -6.11 4.56
CA LEU A 179 -3.79 -5.56 3.65
C LEU A 179 -4.99 -5.04 4.45
N ARG A 180 -5.57 -3.92 4.02
CA ARG A 180 -6.54 -3.17 4.84
C ARG A 180 -7.84 -2.84 4.15
N THR A 181 -8.01 -3.07 2.85
CA THR A 181 -9.33 -2.93 2.21
C THR A 181 -9.98 -4.26 1.88
N THR A 182 -11.31 -4.32 1.90
CA THR A 182 -12.05 -5.53 1.49
C THR A 182 -11.70 -5.97 0.06
N GLY A 183 -11.45 -5.01 -0.84
CA GLY A 183 -10.99 -5.24 -2.21
C GLY A 183 -9.60 -5.89 -2.26
N GLN A 184 -8.63 -5.35 -1.52
CA GLN A 184 -7.29 -5.93 -1.42
C GLN A 184 -7.34 -7.37 -0.88
N LEU A 185 -8.11 -7.59 0.19
CA LEU A 185 -8.21 -8.89 0.86
C LEU A 185 -8.84 -9.95 -0.04
N LEU A 186 -9.93 -9.62 -0.77
CA LEU A 186 -10.53 -10.56 -1.69
C LEU A 186 -9.61 -10.85 -2.89
N LEU A 187 -8.95 -9.82 -3.43
CA LEU A 187 -8.01 -10.00 -4.54
C LEU A 187 -6.82 -10.85 -4.11
N PHE A 188 -6.23 -10.59 -2.95
CA PHE A 188 -5.16 -11.41 -2.38
C PHE A 188 -5.60 -12.86 -2.23
N SER A 189 -6.81 -13.09 -1.69
CA SER A 189 -7.37 -14.45 -1.55
C SER A 189 -7.45 -15.18 -2.91
N LYS A 190 -7.93 -14.50 -3.95
CA LYS A 190 -7.96 -15.02 -5.32
C LYS A 190 -6.55 -15.27 -5.86
N MET A 191 -5.61 -14.36 -5.65
CA MET A 191 -4.22 -14.53 -6.10
C MET A 191 -3.53 -15.69 -5.38
N ARG A 192 -3.77 -15.89 -4.08
CA ARG A 192 -3.29 -17.06 -3.33
C ARG A 192 -3.87 -18.35 -3.89
N LEU A 193 -5.13 -18.36 -4.27
CA LEU A 193 -5.75 -19.49 -4.93
C LEU A 193 -5.06 -19.82 -6.27
N TYR A 194 -4.80 -18.82 -7.11
CA TYR A 194 -4.07 -19.00 -8.36
C TYR A 194 -2.63 -19.47 -8.14
N ARG A 195 -1.91 -18.89 -7.18
CA ARG A 195 -0.52 -19.26 -6.87
C ARG A 195 -0.39 -20.72 -6.43
N ASN A 196 -1.37 -21.23 -5.68
CA ASN A 196 -1.40 -22.62 -5.23
C ASN A 196 -1.81 -23.60 -6.33
N TYR A 197 -2.57 -23.15 -7.34
CA TYR A 197 -3.10 -24.00 -8.41
C TYR A 197 -2.98 -23.36 -9.80
N PRO A 198 -1.78 -22.97 -10.24
CA PRO A 198 -1.61 -22.19 -11.48
C PRO A 198 -2.01 -23.00 -12.72
N ASN A 199 -1.79 -24.31 -12.69
CA ASN A 199 -2.17 -25.24 -13.76
C ASN A 199 -3.70 -25.47 -13.88
N LEU A 200 -4.50 -24.95 -12.95
CA LEU A 200 -5.96 -25.03 -12.94
C LEU A 200 -6.61 -23.68 -13.30
N TRP A 201 -5.85 -22.73 -13.85
CA TRP A 201 -6.42 -21.58 -14.54
C TRP A 201 -7.08 -22.04 -15.85
N ASN A 202 -8.35 -22.42 -15.74
CA ASN A 202 -9.08 -23.09 -16.81
C ASN A 202 -10.37 -22.33 -17.15
N PRO A 203 -10.29 -21.29 -18.00
CA PRO A 203 -11.47 -20.62 -18.55
C PRO A 203 -12.29 -21.63 -19.38
N GLY A 204 -13.49 -21.98 -18.89
CA GLY A 204 -14.35 -23.01 -19.49
C GLY A 204 -14.34 -24.36 -18.76
N GLY A 205 -13.49 -24.52 -17.73
CA GLY A 205 -13.54 -25.66 -16.82
C GLY A 205 -14.73 -25.61 -15.86
N SER A 206 -15.10 -26.76 -15.30
CA SER A 206 -16.14 -26.83 -14.27
C SER A 206 -15.68 -26.20 -12.94
N ASN A 207 -16.63 -25.88 -12.06
CA ASN A 207 -16.39 -25.41 -10.69
C ASN A 207 -15.53 -26.35 -9.81
N GLN A 208 -15.32 -27.61 -10.21
CA GLN A 208 -14.47 -28.57 -9.52
C GLN A 208 -12.98 -28.43 -9.89
N GLU A 209 -12.69 -27.94 -11.10
CA GLU A 209 -11.34 -27.97 -11.72
C GLU A 209 -10.93 -26.63 -12.35
N SER A 210 -11.55 -25.52 -11.94
CA SER A 210 -11.27 -24.19 -12.49
C SER A 210 -11.06 -23.16 -11.38
N VAL A 211 -9.83 -22.68 -11.25
CA VAL A 211 -9.51 -21.47 -10.46
C VAL A 211 -10.20 -20.25 -11.07
N TRP A 212 -10.28 -20.20 -12.40
CA TRP A 212 -10.92 -19.10 -13.13
C TRP A 212 -12.36 -18.89 -12.67
N PHE A 213 -13.11 -19.96 -12.40
CA PHE A 213 -14.46 -19.87 -11.83
C PHE A 213 -14.49 -19.05 -10.53
N TYR A 214 -13.62 -19.35 -9.56
CA TYR A 214 -13.60 -18.68 -8.25
C TYR A 214 -13.16 -17.21 -8.33
N PHE A 215 -12.39 -16.84 -9.35
CA PHE A 215 -12.06 -15.43 -9.61
C PHE A 215 -13.28 -14.60 -10.01
N HIS A 216 -14.27 -15.22 -10.65
CA HIS A 216 -15.42 -14.53 -11.23
C HIS A 216 -16.70 -14.68 -10.41
N THR A 217 -16.73 -15.57 -9.42
CA THR A 217 -17.93 -15.82 -8.60
C THR A 217 -17.88 -15.14 -7.24
N TYR A 218 -16.71 -15.10 -6.59
CA TYR A 218 -16.56 -14.40 -5.31
C TYR A 218 -16.62 -12.88 -5.47
N ASN A 219 -17.53 -12.25 -4.73
CA ASN A 219 -17.82 -10.82 -4.81
C ASN A 219 -17.86 -10.18 -3.41
N ILE A 220 -17.84 -8.84 -3.42
CA ILE A 220 -18.01 -7.99 -2.23
C ILE A 220 -19.37 -7.33 -2.37
N LEU A 221 -20.25 -7.59 -1.41
CA LEU A 221 -21.46 -6.81 -1.20
C LEU A 221 -21.14 -5.78 -0.13
N GLY A 222 -21.07 -4.51 -0.53
CA GLY A 222 -20.58 -3.41 0.30
C GLY A 222 -19.56 -2.56 -0.46
N ASP A 223 -18.74 -1.83 0.28
CA ASP A 223 -17.71 -0.96 -0.30
C ASP A 223 -16.38 -1.72 -0.45
N PRO A 224 -15.83 -1.89 -1.68
CA PRO A 224 -14.53 -2.52 -1.90
C PRO A 224 -13.34 -1.69 -1.37
N ALA A 225 -13.53 -0.39 -1.15
CA ALA A 225 -12.53 0.50 -0.57
C ALA A 225 -12.61 0.56 0.96
N LEU A 226 -13.62 -0.07 1.59
CA LEU A 226 -13.79 -0.09 3.05
C LEU A 226 -12.49 -0.51 3.74
N GLU A 227 -11.94 0.39 4.56
CA GLU A 227 -10.78 0.09 5.39
C GLU A 227 -11.20 -0.76 6.59
N VAL A 228 -10.91 -2.05 6.54
CA VAL A 228 -11.23 -2.97 7.63
C VAL A 228 -10.31 -2.76 8.82
N ARG A 229 -10.81 -3.06 10.02
CA ARG A 229 -10.10 -2.82 11.27
C ARG A 229 -9.64 -4.15 11.85
N ALA A 230 -8.33 -4.37 11.80
CA ALA A 230 -7.69 -5.53 12.41
C ALA A 230 -7.58 -5.37 13.93
N GLU A 231 -7.42 -4.13 14.41
CA GLU A 231 -7.20 -3.76 15.80
C GLU A 231 -8.18 -2.69 16.31
N VAL A 232 -8.14 -2.42 17.63
CA VAL A 232 -8.87 -1.30 18.23
C VAL A 232 -8.22 0.01 17.76
N PRO A 233 -8.99 0.95 17.16
CA PRO A 233 -8.41 2.18 16.67
C PRO A 233 -7.84 3.07 17.78
N ARG A 234 -6.67 3.64 17.53
CA ARG A 234 -6.01 4.63 18.40
C ARG A 234 -6.52 6.05 18.18
N THR A 235 -6.27 6.95 19.12
CA THR A 235 -6.63 8.37 18.97
C THR A 235 -5.43 9.16 18.50
N LEU A 236 -5.65 10.16 17.66
CA LEU A 236 -4.59 11.03 17.15
C LEU A 236 -4.49 12.34 17.96
N GLN A 237 -3.26 12.83 18.10
CA GLN A 237 -2.93 14.22 18.41
C GLN A 237 -2.36 14.85 17.14
N VAL A 238 -3.15 15.69 16.47
CA VAL A 238 -2.76 16.34 15.21
C VAL A 238 -2.48 17.81 15.46
N THR A 239 -1.32 18.28 15.01
CA THR A 239 -0.94 19.69 15.04
C THR A 239 -0.82 20.23 13.62
N HIS A 240 -1.48 21.34 13.35
CA HIS A 240 -1.43 22.04 12.07
C HIS A 240 -1.73 23.54 12.26
N PRO A 241 -1.37 24.41 11.30
CA PRO A 241 -1.76 25.82 11.34
C PRO A 241 -3.27 25.99 11.41
N ALA A 242 -3.74 27.00 12.13
CA ALA A 242 -5.18 27.28 12.27
C ALA A 242 -5.81 27.91 11.01
N ALA A 243 -5.00 28.50 10.13
CA ALA A 243 -5.39 29.11 8.86
C ALA A 243 -4.20 29.09 7.89
N LEU A 244 -4.46 29.17 6.59
CA LEU A 244 -3.43 29.28 5.56
C LEU A 244 -3.09 30.76 5.27
N PRO A 245 -1.80 31.12 5.08
CA PRO A 245 -1.42 32.46 4.65
C PRO A 245 -1.86 32.77 3.20
N ALA A 246 -1.81 34.05 2.81
CA ALA A 246 -2.08 34.46 1.44
C ALA A 246 -1.04 33.80 0.51
N GLY A 247 -1.50 33.07 -0.51
CA GLY A 247 -0.57 32.45 -1.46
C GLY A 247 0.05 31.13 -1.01
N ALA A 248 -0.42 30.54 0.11
CA ALA A 248 0.15 29.32 0.65
C ALA A 248 0.29 28.22 -0.41
N THR A 249 1.52 27.70 -0.55
CA THR A 249 1.83 26.52 -1.38
C THR A 249 2.22 25.31 -0.55
N HIS A 250 2.25 25.46 0.78
CA HIS A 250 2.59 24.40 1.73
C HIS A 250 1.78 24.54 3.02
N MET A 251 1.53 23.40 3.67
CA MET A 251 1.01 23.32 5.02
C MET A 251 1.66 22.14 5.75
N PRO A 252 2.34 22.37 6.90
CA PRO A 252 2.88 21.29 7.71
C PRO A 252 1.78 20.67 8.59
N VAL A 253 1.83 19.36 8.75
CA VAL A 253 0.99 18.62 9.70
C VAL A 253 1.85 17.62 10.47
N ASN A 254 1.79 17.66 11.80
CA ASN A 254 2.42 16.66 12.67
C ASN A 254 1.34 15.77 13.28
N VAL A 255 1.55 14.45 13.24
CA VAL A 255 0.60 13.44 13.71
C VAL A 255 1.29 12.53 14.73
N LEU A 256 0.84 12.62 15.97
CA LEU A 256 1.24 11.74 17.07
C LEU A 256 0.04 10.90 17.53
N ASP A 257 0.30 9.79 18.21
CA ASP A 257 -0.74 9.03 18.89
C ASP A 257 -1.02 9.56 20.30
N GLU A 258 -1.93 8.91 21.04
CA GLU A 258 -2.27 9.31 22.41
C GLU A 258 -1.11 9.27 23.42
N PHE A 259 0.00 8.59 23.09
CA PHE A 259 1.20 8.47 23.92
C PHE A 259 2.31 9.45 23.52
N GLY A 260 2.11 10.20 22.44
CA GLY A 260 3.09 11.14 21.89
C GLY A 260 4.09 10.48 20.94
N ASP A 261 3.84 9.25 20.49
CA ASP A 261 4.68 8.58 19.51
C ASP A 261 4.28 8.97 18.08
N PRO A 262 5.25 9.17 17.16
CA PRO A 262 4.98 9.44 15.75
C PRO A 262 4.07 8.42 15.06
N VAL A 263 3.13 8.91 14.26
CA VAL A 263 2.27 8.06 13.41
C VAL A 263 2.68 8.20 11.96
N ALA A 264 3.56 7.31 11.49
CA ALA A 264 3.99 7.25 10.09
C ALA A 264 2.92 6.62 9.17
N GLY A 265 2.90 6.97 7.87
CA GLY A 265 1.99 6.37 6.90
C GLY A 265 0.50 6.75 7.07
N ALA A 266 0.19 7.79 7.85
CA ALA A 266 -1.17 8.34 7.90
C ALA A 266 -1.42 9.23 6.69
N HIS A 267 -2.59 9.10 6.07
CA HIS A 267 -3.01 9.96 4.97
C HIS A 267 -3.55 11.27 5.54
N VAL A 268 -2.99 12.39 5.09
CA VAL A 268 -3.50 13.73 5.39
C VAL A 268 -4.11 14.30 4.12
N VAL A 269 -5.39 14.66 4.17
CA VAL A 269 -6.17 15.11 3.03
C VAL A 269 -6.80 16.44 3.34
N LEU A 270 -6.67 17.41 2.42
CA LEU A 270 -7.39 18.67 2.48
C LEU A 270 -8.50 18.69 1.45
N THR A 271 -9.71 19.02 1.87
CA THR A 271 -10.88 19.17 1.01
C THR A 271 -11.49 20.56 1.14
N SER A 272 -12.28 20.98 0.15
CA SER A 272 -13.10 22.19 0.20
C SER A 272 -14.52 21.92 -0.28
N GLY A 273 -15.48 22.69 0.22
CA GLY A 273 -16.88 22.60 -0.22
C GLY A 273 -17.50 21.21 -0.05
N GLY A 274 -17.07 20.46 0.97
CA GLY A 274 -17.52 19.12 1.32
C GLY A 274 -16.73 17.98 0.68
N ASP A 275 -16.38 18.05 -0.61
CA ASP A 275 -15.81 16.88 -1.32
C ASP A 275 -14.68 17.22 -2.33
N SER A 276 -14.31 18.50 -2.51
CA SER A 276 -13.29 18.86 -3.51
C SER A 276 -11.89 18.72 -2.94
N LEU A 277 -11.16 17.67 -3.33
CA LEU A 277 -9.76 17.46 -2.98
C LEU A 277 -8.89 18.64 -3.40
N LEU A 278 -8.19 19.26 -2.44
CA LEU A 278 -7.23 20.34 -2.66
C LEU A 278 -5.81 19.80 -2.75
N ALA A 279 -5.42 18.99 -1.77
CA ALA A 279 -4.10 18.39 -1.67
C ALA A 279 -4.14 17.17 -0.72
N GLN A 280 -3.09 16.35 -0.81
CA GLN A 280 -2.89 15.23 0.11
C GLN A 280 -1.40 15.00 0.34
N ALA A 281 -1.06 14.42 1.48
CA ALA A 281 0.26 13.94 1.82
C ALA A 281 0.17 12.68 2.69
N VAL A 282 1.30 12.03 2.90
CA VAL A 282 1.43 10.89 3.82
C VAL A 282 2.48 11.24 4.86
N THR A 283 2.21 10.94 6.12
CA THR A 283 3.18 11.20 7.19
C THR A 283 4.42 10.32 7.06
N ARG A 284 5.58 10.91 7.32
CA ARG A 284 6.89 10.26 7.36
C ARG A 284 7.12 9.52 8.68
N GLU A 285 8.29 8.91 8.85
CA GLU A 285 8.64 8.12 10.06
C GLU A 285 8.57 8.93 11.37
N ASP A 286 8.79 10.24 11.30
CA ASP A 286 8.70 11.20 12.40
C ASP A 286 7.27 11.73 12.64
N GLY A 287 6.29 11.29 11.84
CA GLY A 287 4.89 11.69 11.96
C GLY A 287 4.56 13.00 11.26
N ASP A 288 5.51 13.62 10.56
CA ASP A 288 5.30 14.86 9.83
C ASP A 288 4.84 14.60 8.40
N ALA A 289 3.95 15.44 7.89
CA ALA A 289 3.53 15.49 6.50
C ALA A 289 3.60 16.92 5.96
N ASP A 290 4.25 17.08 4.82
CA ASP A 290 4.35 18.34 4.09
C ASP A 290 3.33 18.37 2.96
N ILE A 291 2.22 19.08 3.18
CA ILE A 291 1.12 19.13 2.21
C ILE A 291 1.40 20.24 1.22
N LEU A 292 1.54 19.88 -0.05
CA LEU A 292 1.86 20.83 -1.11
C LEU A 292 0.66 21.16 -1.98
N PHE A 293 0.47 22.46 -2.23
CA PHE A 293 -0.59 22.95 -3.09
C PHE A 293 -0.03 23.28 -4.48
N PRO A 294 -0.57 22.69 -5.56
CA PRO A 294 -0.12 23.01 -6.91
C PRO A 294 -0.47 24.45 -7.31
N GLN A 295 -1.45 25.06 -6.64
CA GLN A 295 -1.86 26.45 -6.76
C GLN A 295 -2.27 26.96 -5.37
N PRO A 296 -2.12 28.27 -5.09
CA PRO A 296 -2.60 28.85 -3.84
C PRO A 296 -4.05 28.49 -3.52
N VAL A 297 -4.28 28.10 -2.27
CA VAL A 297 -5.64 27.78 -1.79
C VAL A 297 -6.43 29.07 -1.64
N THR A 298 -7.57 29.14 -2.35
CA THR A 298 -8.48 30.31 -2.34
C THR A 298 -9.88 29.97 -1.80
N ALA A 299 -10.06 28.75 -1.32
CA ALA A 299 -11.33 28.28 -0.77
C ALA A 299 -11.63 28.95 0.57
N ALA A 300 -12.91 29.27 0.81
CA ALA A 300 -13.35 29.90 2.06
C ALA A 300 -13.45 28.92 3.24
N GLU A 301 -13.65 27.64 2.94
CA GLU A 301 -13.76 26.55 3.91
C GLU A 301 -12.87 25.40 3.44
N VAL A 302 -11.92 25.01 4.28
CA VAL A 302 -10.99 23.91 4.04
C VAL A 302 -11.07 22.97 5.23
N GLU A 303 -11.30 21.69 4.99
CA GLU A 303 -11.28 20.65 6.02
C GLU A 303 -9.99 19.84 5.88
N VAL A 304 -9.33 19.56 7.00
CA VAL A 304 -8.22 18.61 7.10
C VAL A 304 -8.74 17.30 7.68
N THR A 305 -8.51 16.20 6.98
CA THR A 305 -8.75 14.84 7.45
C THR A 305 -7.44 14.08 7.55
N VAL A 306 -7.17 13.47 8.71
CA VAL A 306 -6.07 12.52 8.90
C VAL A 306 -6.65 11.13 9.16
N SER A 307 -6.28 10.15 8.33
CA SER A 307 -6.79 8.78 8.44
C SER A 307 -5.69 7.72 8.27
N ARG A 308 -5.93 6.57 8.92
CA ARG A 308 -5.15 5.33 8.81
C ARG A 308 -6.03 4.16 9.29
N PRO A 309 -5.87 2.93 8.80
CA PRO A 309 -6.77 1.83 9.17
C PRO A 309 -6.85 1.52 10.68
N ASP A 310 -5.78 1.76 11.43
CA ASP A 310 -5.66 1.48 12.88
C ASP A 310 -5.89 2.72 13.78
N VAL A 311 -6.38 3.83 13.21
CA VAL A 311 -6.68 5.06 13.98
C VAL A 311 -8.13 5.50 13.80
N ALA A 312 -8.61 6.25 14.77
CA ALA A 312 -9.81 7.05 14.62
C ALA A 312 -9.44 8.29 13.81
N PRO A 313 -10.15 8.59 12.70
CA PRO A 313 -9.77 9.71 11.86
C PRO A 313 -9.92 11.02 12.61
N TYR A 314 -8.98 11.92 12.40
CA TYR A 314 -9.05 13.30 12.84
C TYR A 314 -9.65 14.14 11.71
N MET A 315 -10.64 14.98 12.02
CA MET A 315 -11.27 15.90 11.07
C MET A 315 -11.36 17.27 11.74
N ALA A 316 -10.90 18.33 11.06
CA ALA A 316 -10.97 19.69 11.54
C ALA A 316 -11.13 20.71 10.41
N ASP A 317 -11.87 21.78 10.67
CA ASP A 317 -11.95 22.93 9.78
C ASP A 317 -10.76 23.88 9.99
N LEU A 318 -10.19 24.37 8.89
CA LEU A 318 -9.27 25.51 8.90
C LEU A 318 -10.06 26.82 8.89
N GLY A 319 -9.51 27.83 9.57
CA GLY A 319 -10.00 29.20 9.50
C GLY A 319 -9.77 29.83 8.13
N ALA A 320 -10.41 30.98 7.89
CA ALA A 320 -10.26 31.75 6.67
C ALA A 320 -8.78 32.11 6.41
N THR A 321 -8.39 32.09 5.13
CA THR A 321 -7.03 32.47 4.71
C THR A 321 -6.69 33.89 5.11
N SER A 322 -5.44 34.15 5.53
CA SER A 322 -4.93 35.50 5.78
C SER A 322 -4.81 36.29 4.46
N ASP A 323 -4.90 37.62 4.53
CA ASP A 323 -4.66 38.53 3.39
C ASP A 323 -3.19 38.97 3.25
N ALA A 324 -2.34 38.67 4.24
CA ALA A 324 -0.91 39.01 4.27
C ALA A 324 -0.01 37.76 4.27
N GLY A 325 1.15 37.86 3.62
CA GLY A 325 2.15 36.79 3.47
C GLY A 325 3.25 37.16 2.47
N VAL A 326 4.21 36.26 2.26
CA VAL A 326 5.30 36.39 1.28
C VAL A 326 5.12 35.35 0.19
N LEU A 327 4.58 35.73 -0.97
CA LEU A 327 4.29 34.81 -2.06
C LEU A 327 5.55 34.24 -2.71
N LEU A 328 5.53 32.95 -3.07
CA LEU A 328 6.45 32.39 -4.07
C LEU A 328 6.01 32.84 -5.47
N ASP A 329 6.71 33.83 -6.04
CA ASP A 329 6.39 34.47 -7.32
C ASP A 329 7.02 33.74 -8.53
N ASP A 330 8.21 33.18 -8.37
CA ASP A 330 8.89 32.41 -9.42
C ASP A 330 9.83 31.35 -8.83
N PHE A 331 10.03 30.25 -9.52
CA PHE A 331 10.95 29.20 -9.12
C PHE A 331 11.56 28.46 -10.32
N VAL A 332 12.87 28.25 -10.27
CA VAL A 332 13.61 27.38 -11.18
C VAL A 332 14.79 26.71 -10.47
N MET A 333 15.05 25.45 -10.80
CA MET A 333 16.30 24.77 -10.45
C MET A 333 17.26 24.87 -11.63
N LEU A 334 18.49 25.30 -11.36
CA LEU A 334 19.55 25.43 -12.37
C LEU A 334 20.78 24.64 -11.94
N GLU A 335 21.58 24.21 -12.89
CA GLU A 335 22.93 23.71 -12.65
C GLU A 335 23.82 24.80 -11.99
N ASP A 336 24.74 24.38 -11.12
CA ASP A 336 25.83 25.23 -10.62
C ASP A 336 27.12 24.93 -11.37
N ASP A 337 27.40 25.72 -12.42
CA ASP A 337 28.61 25.61 -13.27
C ASP A 337 29.95 25.67 -12.50
N SER A 338 29.94 26.02 -11.21
CA SER A 338 31.14 25.98 -10.37
C SER A 338 31.52 24.57 -9.92
N ASP A 339 30.61 23.60 -10.06
CA ASP A 339 30.82 22.22 -9.65
C ASP A 339 31.42 21.36 -10.78
N PRO A 340 32.50 20.60 -10.53
CA PRO A 340 33.12 19.77 -11.57
C PRO A 340 32.26 18.59 -12.06
N ALA A 341 31.21 18.22 -11.33
CA ALA A 341 30.30 17.14 -11.72
C ALA A 341 29.20 17.61 -12.68
N THR A 342 28.97 18.93 -12.78
CA THR A 342 28.02 19.53 -13.71
C THR A 342 28.51 19.39 -15.15
N ASP A 343 27.68 18.83 -16.02
CA ASP A 343 28.03 18.62 -17.44
C ASP A 343 27.65 19.83 -18.33
N GLY A 344 26.81 20.74 -17.84
CA GLY A 344 26.45 22.00 -18.48
C GLY A 344 25.51 21.83 -19.67
N ASP A 345 24.73 20.75 -19.69
CA ASP A 345 23.79 20.43 -20.76
C ASP A 345 22.41 21.12 -20.59
N GLY A 346 22.22 21.84 -19.47
CA GLY A 346 20.99 22.54 -19.12
C GLY A 346 19.95 21.67 -18.42
N PHE A 347 20.27 20.42 -18.11
CA PHE A 347 19.48 19.51 -17.31
C PHE A 347 20.16 19.25 -15.97
N LEU A 348 19.37 18.82 -14.98
CA LEU A 348 19.91 18.45 -13.68
C LEU A 348 19.97 16.93 -13.59
N ASN A 349 21.16 16.40 -13.38
CA ASN A 349 21.42 14.97 -13.34
C ASN A 349 21.67 14.50 -11.90
N PRO A 350 21.44 13.21 -11.59
CA PRO A 350 21.77 12.67 -10.27
C PRO A 350 23.23 12.93 -9.90
N GLY A 351 23.48 13.42 -8.68
CA GLY A 351 24.82 13.75 -8.20
C GLY A 351 25.29 15.19 -8.49
N GLU A 352 24.59 15.96 -9.31
CA GLU A 352 24.99 17.35 -9.63
C GLU A 352 24.66 18.35 -8.52
N LEU A 353 25.36 19.50 -8.54
CA LEU A 353 25.05 20.63 -7.67
C LEU A 353 24.05 21.56 -8.35
N ALA A 354 22.94 21.84 -7.67
CA ALA A 354 21.84 22.66 -8.16
C ALA A 354 21.65 23.96 -7.35
N LEU A 355 21.20 25.00 -8.04
CA LEU A 355 20.80 26.30 -7.53
C LEU A 355 19.26 26.43 -7.51
N PRO A 356 18.60 26.33 -6.35
CA PRO A 356 17.17 26.60 -6.22
C PRO A 356 16.89 28.11 -6.25
N ARG A 357 16.69 28.66 -7.45
CA ARG A 357 16.37 30.07 -7.66
C ARG A 357 14.88 30.29 -7.44
N ALA A 358 14.53 30.81 -6.27
CA ALA A 358 13.17 31.29 -5.97
C ALA A 358 13.13 32.82 -5.96
N ARG A 359 12.00 33.41 -6.39
CA ARG A 359 11.67 34.82 -6.19
C ARG A 359 10.43 34.92 -5.30
N PHE A 360 10.49 35.82 -4.34
CA PHE A 360 9.45 36.05 -3.35
C PHE A 360 8.88 37.46 -3.48
N MET A 361 7.59 37.64 -3.21
CA MET A 361 6.90 38.94 -3.24
C MET A 361 6.14 39.17 -1.94
N ALA A 362 6.37 40.30 -1.26
CA ALA A 362 5.59 40.66 -0.07
C ALA A 362 4.17 41.11 -0.45
N GLN A 363 3.16 40.58 0.24
CA GLN A 363 1.76 40.93 0.03
C GLN A 363 1.10 41.33 1.36
N GLY A 364 0.39 42.46 1.35
CA GLY A 364 -0.44 42.90 2.48
C GLY A 364 0.32 43.39 3.72
N ALA A 365 1.66 43.34 3.71
CA ALA A 365 2.54 43.83 4.78
C ALA A 365 3.98 44.05 4.27
N ASP A 366 4.77 44.79 5.07
CA ASP A 366 6.23 44.87 4.96
C ASP A 366 6.87 43.80 5.85
N PHE A 367 8.00 43.21 5.41
CA PHE A 367 8.76 42.22 6.17
C PHE A 367 10.20 42.72 6.39
N ASP A 368 10.65 42.74 7.64
CA ASP A 368 11.98 43.23 8.02
C ASP A 368 12.93 42.06 8.34
N ASP A 369 14.21 42.22 7.98
CA ASP A 369 15.24 41.20 8.19
C ASP A 369 14.83 39.80 7.68
N LEU A 370 14.11 39.76 6.56
CA LEU A 370 13.56 38.53 5.97
C LEU A 370 14.69 37.58 5.62
N GLU A 371 14.54 36.35 6.09
CA GLU A 371 15.49 35.26 5.92
C GLU A 371 14.81 34.05 5.33
N VAL A 372 15.48 33.36 4.41
CA VAL A 372 14.99 32.13 3.80
C VAL A 372 15.94 30.98 4.12
N THR A 373 15.38 29.86 4.54
CA THR A 373 16.08 28.58 4.70
C THR A 373 15.49 27.55 3.74
N VAL A 374 16.35 26.88 2.98
CA VAL A 374 16.00 25.79 2.07
C VAL A 374 16.24 24.45 2.76
N SER A 375 15.27 23.55 2.66
CA SER A 375 15.37 22.18 3.17
C SER A 375 14.76 21.15 2.20
N LEU A 376 15.12 19.89 2.44
CA LEU A 376 14.68 18.73 1.67
C LEU A 376 14.00 17.74 2.63
N PRO A 377 12.68 17.87 2.88
CA PRO A 377 11.98 17.08 3.90
C PRO A 377 11.96 15.57 3.57
N ASP A 378 11.94 15.24 2.29
CA ASP A 378 11.85 13.86 1.80
C ASP A 378 13.22 13.29 1.36
N GLY A 379 14.31 14.00 1.64
CA GLY A 379 15.64 13.68 1.10
C GLY A 379 15.78 14.07 -0.37
N GLY A 380 16.33 13.18 -1.20
CA GLY A 380 16.66 13.47 -2.61
C GLY A 380 17.97 14.25 -2.81
N GLY A 381 18.74 14.48 -1.75
CA GLY A 381 20.03 15.14 -1.84
C GLY A 381 20.57 15.65 -0.51
N GLU A 382 21.60 16.48 -0.59
CA GLU A 382 22.21 17.19 0.54
C GLU A 382 22.10 18.71 0.32
N VAL A 383 21.60 19.42 1.34
CA VAL A 383 21.61 20.88 1.33
C VAL A 383 23.00 21.40 1.71
N VAL A 384 23.81 21.74 0.71
CA VAL A 384 25.18 22.24 0.86
C VAL A 384 25.20 23.65 1.45
N THR A 385 24.24 24.49 1.05
CA THR A 385 24.03 25.81 1.63
C THR A 385 22.54 26.06 1.71
N SER A 386 22.02 26.28 2.91
CA SER A 386 20.57 26.36 3.14
C SER A 386 20.03 27.78 3.24
N ARG A 387 20.84 28.76 3.66
CA ARG A 387 20.32 30.04 4.17
C ARG A 387 20.77 31.26 3.39
N GLU A 388 19.85 32.21 3.19
CA GLU A 388 20.11 33.55 2.66
C GLU A 388 19.26 34.60 3.40
N VAL A 389 19.86 35.75 3.71
CA VAL A 389 19.14 36.90 4.27
C VAL A 389 18.82 37.86 3.14
N LEU A 390 17.53 38.11 2.91
CA LEU A 390 17.02 39.01 1.88
C LEU A 390 16.90 40.47 2.38
N GLY A 391 16.84 40.67 3.70
CA GLY A 391 16.73 42.00 4.31
C GLY A 391 15.27 42.50 4.35
N THR A 392 15.06 43.81 4.31
CA THR A 392 13.71 44.38 4.30
C THR A 392 13.07 44.22 2.92
N LEU A 393 11.84 43.71 2.88
CA LEU A 393 10.99 43.57 1.70
C LEU A 393 9.68 44.34 1.94
N ALA A 394 9.49 45.46 1.26
CA ALA A 394 8.28 46.27 1.37
C ALA A 394 7.11 45.66 0.60
N GLU A 395 5.87 46.00 0.95
CA GLU A 395 4.66 45.53 0.27
C GLU A 395 4.74 45.76 -1.25
N GLY A 396 4.60 44.66 -2.01
CA GLY A 396 4.66 44.65 -3.48
C GLY A 396 6.06 44.56 -4.08
N ASP A 397 7.13 44.66 -3.27
CA ASP A 397 8.50 44.43 -3.73
C ASP A 397 8.81 42.93 -3.86
N THR A 398 9.85 42.61 -4.63
CA THR A 398 10.33 41.23 -4.82
C THR A 398 11.80 41.07 -4.44
N ALA A 399 12.15 39.89 -3.92
CA ALA A 399 13.53 39.49 -3.63
C ALA A 399 13.78 38.05 -4.09
N GLY A 400 14.98 37.77 -4.62
CA GLY A 400 15.31 36.47 -5.18
C GLY A 400 16.48 35.79 -4.48
N LEU A 401 16.45 34.46 -4.41
CA LEU A 401 17.54 33.65 -3.88
C LEU A 401 18.70 33.52 -4.87
N SER A 402 19.90 33.49 -4.30
CA SER A 402 21.16 33.35 -5.03
C SER A 402 22.22 32.51 -4.36
N VAL A 403 22.07 32.24 -3.07
CA VAL A 403 23.06 31.60 -2.21
C VAL A 403 22.79 30.12 -1.94
N PRO A 404 21.55 29.62 -1.79
CA PRO A 404 21.38 28.20 -1.49
C PRO A 404 21.91 27.27 -2.60
N ARG A 405 22.42 26.10 -2.19
CA ARG A 405 22.88 25.02 -3.09
C ARG A 405 22.44 23.67 -2.56
N ILE A 406 22.04 22.78 -3.47
CA ILE A 406 21.61 21.43 -3.18
C ILE A 406 22.41 20.45 -4.05
N ARG A 407 23.08 19.49 -3.43
CA ARG A 407 23.65 18.34 -4.13
C ARG A 407 22.54 17.32 -4.33
N LEU A 408 22.17 17.01 -5.56
CA LEU A 408 21.18 15.98 -5.84
C LEU A 408 21.75 14.60 -5.48
N ALA A 409 20.92 13.71 -4.93
CA ALA A 409 21.34 12.34 -4.66
C ALA A 409 21.69 11.63 -5.98
N ASP A 410 22.74 10.81 -5.95
CA ASP A 410 23.17 10.00 -7.09
C ASP A 410 22.17 8.88 -7.41
N THR A 411 21.32 8.51 -6.46
CA THR A 411 20.30 7.47 -6.62
C THR A 411 19.00 7.93 -7.26
N LEU A 412 18.82 9.22 -7.57
CA LEU A 412 17.58 9.72 -8.14
C LEU A 412 17.29 9.10 -9.51
N GLU A 413 16.05 8.63 -9.70
CA GLU A 413 15.58 8.14 -11.00
C GLU A 413 15.10 9.28 -11.91
N ASP A 414 14.93 8.97 -13.21
CA ASP A 414 14.50 9.94 -14.21
C ASP A 414 13.10 10.50 -13.89
N GLY A 415 13.02 11.82 -13.73
CA GLY A 415 11.78 12.50 -13.35
C GLY A 415 11.32 12.24 -11.92
N GLU A 416 12.14 11.62 -11.07
CA GLU A 416 11.86 11.52 -9.63
C GLU A 416 11.75 12.92 -9.03
N PRO A 417 10.63 13.26 -8.36
CA PRO A 417 10.44 14.57 -7.78
C PRO A 417 11.33 14.76 -6.55
N VAL A 418 12.01 15.91 -6.48
CA VAL A 418 12.69 16.40 -5.29
C VAL A 418 11.81 17.46 -4.65
N THR A 419 11.39 17.23 -3.40
CA THR A 419 10.62 18.20 -2.62
C THR A 419 11.56 19.22 -1.99
N LEU A 420 11.33 20.50 -2.24
CA LEU A 420 12.03 21.61 -1.60
C LEU A 420 11.06 22.40 -0.72
N LEU A 421 11.49 22.75 0.48
CA LEU A 421 10.80 23.73 1.31
C LEU A 421 11.65 25.00 1.46
N PHE A 422 11.01 26.14 1.25
CA PHE A 422 11.53 27.48 1.51
C PHE A 422 10.84 28.03 2.74
N THR A 423 11.50 27.99 3.89
CA THR A 423 10.99 28.56 5.15
C THR A 423 11.49 29.99 5.28
N LEU A 424 10.56 30.93 5.17
CA LEU A 424 10.76 32.36 5.33
C LEU A 424 10.48 32.77 6.76
N ARG A 425 11.37 33.58 7.35
CA ARG A 425 11.20 34.09 8.70
C ARG A 425 11.47 35.60 8.77
N SER A 426 10.56 36.31 9.43
CA SER A 426 10.64 37.74 9.72
C SER A 426 10.20 37.97 11.17
N GLY A 427 11.16 38.12 12.08
CA GLY A 427 10.88 38.18 13.53
C GLY A 427 10.30 36.87 14.06
N ASP A 428 9.08 36.93 14.61
CA ASP A 428 8.31 35.77 15.12
C ASP A 428 7.38 35.16 14.05
N GLU A 429 7.29 35.78 12.87
CA GLU A 429 6.48 35.29 11.76
C GLU A 429 7.28 34.30 10.92
N GLU A 430 6.67 33.16 10.60
CA GLU A 430 7.23 32.11 9.78
C GLU A 430 6.20 31.66 8.73
N GLU A 431 6.65 31.58 7.48
CA GLU A 431 5.87 31.09 6.34
C GLU A 431 6.71 30.09 5.56
N THR A 432 6.11 29.02 5.06
CA THR A 432 6.83 28.03 4.25
C THR A 432 6.15 27.85 2.90
N HIS A 433 6.96 27.80 1.85
CA HIS A 433 6.55 27.39 0.52
C HIS A 433 7.21 26.09 0.14
N GLY A 434 6.44 25.17 -0.44
CA GLY A 434 6.98 23.92 -0.96
C GLY A 434 6.86 23.83 -2.47
N VAL A 435 7.83 23.15 -3.08
CA VAL A 435 7.88 22.89 -4.52
C VAL A 435 8.34 21.45 -4.76
N ASN A 436 7.62 20.74 -5.63
CA ASN A 436 8.06 19.45 -6.17
C ASN A 436 8.75 19.67 -7.52
N PHE A 437 10.07 19.49 -7.54
CA PHE A 437 10.87 19.57 -8.75
C PHE A 437 11.06 18.18 -9.38
N ALA A 438 10.33 17.88 -10.46
CA ALA A 438 10.46 16.64 -11.24
C ALA A 438 11.32 16.81 -12.51
N GLY A 439 12.31 17.71 -12.45
CA GLY A 439 13.15 18.06 -13.60
C GLY A 439 14.45 17.28 -13.71
N VAL A 440 14.71 16.33 -12.79
CA VAL A 440 15.91 15.48 -12.83
C VAL A 440 15.90 14.60 -14.08
N ARG A 441 17.05 14.42 -14.72
CA ARG A 441 17.23 13.59 -15.91
C ARG A 441 18.21 12.46 -15.64
N ALA A 442 17.75 11.24 -15.88
CA ALA A 442 18.59 10.06 -15.75
C ALA A 442 18.26 9.02 -16.84
N PRO A 443 19.19 8.13 -17.20
CA PRO A 443 18.86 6.96 -18.00
C PRO A 443 17.80 6.10 -17.30
N ARG A 444 16.98 5.35 -18.03
CA ARG A 444 15.97 4.45 -17.42
C ARG A 444 16.38 3.01 -17.64
N LEU A 445 17.21 2.49 -16.75
CA LEU A 445 17.83 1.18 -16.92
C LEU A 445 16.90 0.07 -16.42
N ARG A 446 16.61 -0.90 -17.29
CA ARG A 446 15.78 -2.07 -16.99
C ARG A 446 16.49 -3.35 -17.42
N VAL A 447 16.38 -4.39 -16.60
CA VAL A 447 16.79 -5.74 -16.99
C VAL A 447 15.77 -6.29 -18.00
N GLU A 448 16.22 -6.53 -19.22
CA GLU A 448 15.40 -7.06 -20.32
C GLU A 448 15.47 -8.59 -20.37
N ASN A 449 16.65 -9.15 -20.16
CA ASN A 449 16.86 -10.59 -20.23
C ASN A 449 18.00 -11.06 -19.32
N LEU A 450 17.88 -12.28 -18.82
CA LEU A 450 18.88 -12.98 -18.01
C LEU A 450 19.18 -14.31 -18.71
N SER A 451 20.45 -14.60 -18.99
CA SER A 451 20.85 -15.82 -19.69
C SER A 451 22.12 -16.42 -19.09
N PHE A 452 22.06 -17.70 -18.76
CA PHE A 452 23.25 -18.48 -18.40
C PHE A 452 23.90 -19.11 -19.63
N ASP A 453 25.19 -19.43 -19.52
CA ASP A 453 25.97 -20.20 -20.51
C ASP A 453 25.69 -21.72 -20.49
N GLY A 454 24.71 -22.15 -19.69
CA GLY A 454 24.20 -23.52 -19.61
C GLY A 454 23.22 -23.69 -18.44
N ASP A 455 22.80 -24.94 -18.18
CA ASP A 455 21.82 -25.21 -17.12
C ASP A 455 22.36 -24.78 -15.73
N TRP A 456 21.56 -24.00 -15.00
CA TRP A 456 21.86 -23.47 -13.67
C TRP A 456 21.40 -24.47 -12.60
N LEU A 457 22.18 -25.52 -12.39
CA LEU A 457 21.90 -26.63 -11.49
C LEU A 457 22.72 -26.55 -10.19
N PRO A 458 22.27 -27.17 -9.09
CA PRO A 458 23.09 -27.30 -7.89
C PRO A 458 24.48 -27.90 -8.18
N GLY A 459 25.51 -27.28 -7.62
CA GLY A 459 26.91 -27.66 -7.79
C GLY A 459 27.57 -27.16 -9.09
N THR A 460 26.90 -26.31 -9.87
CA THR A 460 27.49 -25.72 -11.09
C THR A 460 28.01 -24.30 -10.85
N THR A 461 29.02 -23.94 -11.65
CA THR A 461 29.45 -22.55 -11.85
C THR A 461 29.07 -22.14 -13.27
N ARG A 462 28.43 -20.98 -13.43
CA ARG A 462 27.91 -20.48 -14.70
C ARG A 462 28.19 -19.00 -14.88
N GLU A 463 28.36 -18.61 -16.14
CA GLU A 463 28.39 -17.22 -16.56
C GLU A 463 26.96 -16.73 -16.76
N LEU A 464 26.59 -15.65 -16.09
CA LEU A 464 25.30 -14.97 -16.22
C LEU A 464 25.49 -13.70 -17.05
N THR A 465 24.96 -13.73 -18.26
CA THR A 465 24.84 -12.54 -19.12
C THR A 465 23.52 -11.83 -18.84
N ILE A 466 23.58 -10.52 -18.62
CA ILE A 466 22.39 -9.68 -18.41
C ILE A 466 22.25 -8.71 -19.58
N THR A 467 21.08 -8.69 -20.23
CA THR A 467 20.70 -7.66 -21.19
C THR A 467 20.05 -6.50 -20.46
N LEU A 468 20.64 -5.31 -20.54
CA LEU A 468 20.05 -4.06 -20.06
C LEU A 468 19.44 -3.28 -21.21
N ALA A 469 18.24 -2.76 -20.99
CA ALA A 469 17.60 -1.77 -21.85
C ALA A 469 17.68 -0.40 -21.17
N ASN A 470 17.92 0.65 -21.95
CA ASN A 470 17.67 2.03 -21.54
C ASN A 470 16.37 2.51 -22.17
N ASP A 471 15.29 2.50 -21.40
CA ASP A 471 13.96 2.89 -21.88
C ASP A 471 13.83 4.42 -22.06
N ASN A 472 14.83 5.22 -21.66
CA ASN A 472 14.88 6.65 -21.97
C ASN A 472 15.27 6.82 -23.45
N THR A 473 14.36 7.38 -24.26
CA THR A 473 14.55 7.52 -25.72
C THR A 473 15.30 8.79 -26.11
N VAL A 474 15.70 9.62 -25.14
CA VAL A 474 16.41 10.88 -25.38
C VAL A 474 17.80 10.85 -24.77
N LEU A 475 17.92 10.45 -23.50
CA LEU A 475 19.19 10.43 -22.78
C LEU A 475 19.88 9.07 -22.90
N ALA A 476 21.14 9.08 -23.34
CA ALA A 476 21.96 7.88 -23.38
C ALA A 476 22.52 7.55 -21.99
N ALA A 477 22.71 6.27 -21.69
CA ALA A 477 23.35 5.84 -20.45
C ALA A 477 24.89 5.82 -20.55
N GLY A 478 25.42 5.81 -21.78
CA GLY A 478 26.86 5.77 -22.02
C GLY A 478 27.47 4.47 -21.52
N THR A 479 28.47 4.54 -20.65
CA THR A 479 29.04 3.35 -20.01
C THR A 479 28.35 3.13 -18.66
N VAL A 480 27.87 1.91 -18.43
CA VAL A 480 27.26 1.49 -17.17
C VAL A 480 28.12 0.37 -16.57
N SER A 481 28.47 0.48 -15.29
CA SER A 481 29.05 -0.61 -14.50
C SER A 481 28.00 -1.25 -13.61
N GLY A 482 28.03 -2.57 -13.45
CA GLY A 482 27.12 -3.32 -12.59
C GLY A 482 27.85 -4.05 -11.47
N LEU A 483 27.24 -4.08 -10.28
CA LEU A 483 27.63 -4.89 -9.14
C LEU A 483 26.45 -5.75 -8.71
N LEU A 484 26.62 -7.07 -8.73
CA LEU A 484 25.61 -8.03 -8.32
C LEU A 484 25.88 -8.49 -6.88
N THR A 485 24.83 -8.61 -6.06
CA THR A 485 24.90 -9.12 -4.68
C THR A 485 23.76 -10.08 -4.40
N THR A 486 23.92 -10.98 -3.43
CA THR A 486 22.86 -11.89 -2.98
C THR A 486 22.95 -12.12 -1.48
N PRO A 487 21.81 -12.17 -0.76
CA PRO A 487 21.79 -12.63 0.63
C PRO A 487 21.73 -14.15 0.75
N ASP A 488 21.59 -14.90 -0.35
CA ASP A 488 21.44 -16.35 -0.31
C ASP A 488 22.80 -17.05 -0.03
N PRO A 489 22.96 -17.73 1.12
CA PRO A 489 24.22 -18.38 1.47
C PRO A 489 24.58 -19.56 0.56
N MET A 490 23.64 -20.06 -0.26
CA MET A 490 23.89 -21.15 -1.20
C MET A 490 24.48 -20.67 -2.53
N VAL A 491 24.64 -19.35 -2.73
CA VAL A 491 25.21 -18.79 -3.95
C VAL A 491 26.49 -18.03 -3.63
N THR A 492 27.56 -18.35 -4.36
CA THR A 492 28.81 -17.60 -4.33
C THR A 492 28.98 -16.84 -5.64
N LEU A 493 29.14 -15.52 -5.55
CA LEU A 493 29.51 -14.68 -6.69
C LEU A 493 31.03 -14.72 -6.85
N THR A 494 31.52 -15.52 -7.79
CA THR A 494 32.97 -15.60 -8.09
C THR A 494 33.44 -14.43 -8.95
N ASP A 495 32.55 -13.89 -9.77
CA ASP A 495 32.67 -12.55 -10.35
C ASP A 495 31.33 -11.83 -10.19
N ALA A 496 31.37 -10.69 -9.51
CA ALA A 496 30.22 -9.88 -9.15
C ALA A 496 30.10 -8.62 -10.00
N GLN A 497 30.98 -8.40 -10.97
CA GLN A 497 31.03 -7.17 -11.76
C GLN A 497 30.73 -7.43 -13.23
N ALA A 498 30.10 -6.44 -13.88
CA ALA A 498 29.88 -6.43 -15.31
C ALA A 498 29.88 -4.98 -15.84
N SER A 499 29.97 -4.80 -17.16
CA SER A 499 29.84 -3.48 -17.79
C SER A 499 29.03 -3.53 -19.08
N TRP A 500 28.41 -2.41 -19.42
CA TRP A 500 27.75 -2.15 -20.70
C TRP A 500 28.31 -0.85 -21.27
N THR A 501 29.10 -0.95 -22.34
CA THR A 501 29.74 0.19 -22.98
C THR A 501 28.87 0.78 -24.08
N GLY A 502 28.62 2.09 -24.05
CA GLY A 502 27.89 2.77 -25.12
C GLY A 502 26.42 2.34 -25.25
N LEU A 503 25.71 2.17 -24.12
CA LEU A 503 24.27 1.97 -24.09
C LEU A 503 23.57 3.28 -24.44
N GLY A 504 23.01 3.33 -25.65
CA GLY A 504 22.35 4.52 -26.20
C GLY A 504 20.96 4.79 -25.60
N ALA A 505 20.33 5.85 -26.07
CA ALA A 505 18.94 6.16 -25.74
C ALA A 505 17.99 5.20 -26.50
N GLY A 506 17.06 4.56 -25.81
CA GLY A 506 16.12 3.58 -26.38
C GLY A 506 16.79 2.27 -26.85
N ASP A 507 18.03 2.02 -26.43
CA ASP A 507 18.84 0.88 -26.87
C ASP A 507 18.83 -0.25 -25.83
N SER A 508 19.14 -1.47 -26.28
CA SER A 508 19.33 -2.65 -25.43
C SER A 508 20.69 -3.29 -25.72
N ARG A 509 21.42 -3.65 -24.68
CA ARG A 509 22.76 -4.23 -24.80
C ARG A 509 22.99 -5.33 -23.78
N GLN A 510 23.67 -6.39 -24.21
CA GLN A 510 24.19 -7.43 -23.33
C GLN A 510 25.45 -6.95 -22.60
N SER A 511 25.67 -7.44 -21.39
CA SER A 511 26.91 -7.14 -20.67
C SER A 511 28.12 -7.53 -21.51
N ASP A 512 29.11 -6.63 -21.62
CA ASP A 512 30.35 -6.86 -22.36
C ASP A 512 31.23 -7.93 -21.66
N ASP A 513 31.01 -8.12 -20.35
CA ASP A 513 31.62 -9.13 -19.49
C ASP A 513 30.52 -9.76 -18.60
N PRO A 514 30.36 -11.09 -18.54
CA PRO A 514 29.31 -11.72 -17.73
C PRO A 514 29.68 -11.80 -16.24
N PHE A 515 28.65 -11.85 -15.39
CA PHE A 515 28.84 -12.24 -13.99
C PHE A 515 29.16 -13.74 -13.89
N VAL A 516 29.83 -14.19 -12.82
CA VAL A 516 30.08 -15.62 -12.60
C VAL A 516 29.55 -16.05 -11.24
N LEU A 517 28.58 -16.96 -11.26
CA LEU A 517 27.89 -17.46 -10.08
C LEU A 517 28.17 -18.95 -9.90
N ALA A 518 28.35 -19.38 -8.64
CA ALA A 518 28.42 -20.78 -8.26
C ALA A 518 27.26 -21.12 -7.30
N LEU A 519 26.46 -22.13 -7.65
CA LEU A 519 25.41 -22.66 -6.79
C LEU A 519 25.97 -23.84 -6.01
N ASP A 520 25.77 -23.83 -4.69
CA ASP A 520 26.22 -24.92 -3.82
C ASP A 520 25.62 -26.27 -4.27
N GLY A 521 26.40 -27.34 -4.14
CA GLY A 521 25.97 -28.70 -4.48
C GLY A 521 24.87 -29.23 -3.56
N ASP A 522 24.78 -28.70 -2.34
CA ASP A 522 23.74 -29.02 -1.36
C ASP A 522 22.45 -28.21 -1.58
N ALA A 523 22.42 -27.29 -2.56
CA ALA A 523 21.20 -26.62 -2.97
C ALA A 523 20.21 -27.60 -3.64
N TYR A 524 18.93 -27.21 -3.68
CA TYR A 524 17.89 -28.01 -4.33
C TYR A 524 17.41 -27.37 -5.64
N PRO A 525 17.06 -28.18 -6.66
CA PRO A 525 16.42 -27.68 -7.88
C PRO A 525 15.14 -26.90 -7.59
N GLY A 526 14.96 -25.77 -8.27
CA GLY A 526 13.84 -24.84 -8.05
C GLY A 526 14.03 -23.85 -6.90
N ARG A 527 15.18 -23.85 -6.21
CA ARG A 527 15.52 -22.81 -5.25
C ARG A 527 15.47 -21.44 -5.93
N VAL A 528 14.67 -20.52 -5.38
CA VAL A 528 14.61 -19.13 -5.83
C VAL A 528 15.67 -18.34 -5.07
N VAL A 529 16.61 -17.77 -5.82
CA VAL A 529 17.74 -16.99 -5.32
C VAL A 529 17.42 -15.51 -5.54
N PRO A 530 17.24 -14.70 -4.47
CA PRO A 530 17.14 -13.25 -4.59
C PRO A 530 18.51 -12.63 -4.88
N LEU A 531 18.52 -11.62 -5.75
CA LEU A 531 19.72 -10.91 -6.20
C LEU A 531 19.43 -9.41 -6.30
N THR A 532 20.41 -8.59 -5.93
CA THR A 532 20.35 -7.13 -6.09
C THR A 532 21.45 -6.68 -7.06
N LEU A 533 21.07 -6.04 -8.16
CA LEU A 533 21.97 -5.47 -9.16
C LEU A 533 22.04 -3.95 -9.00
N THR A 534 23.20 -3.42 -8.61
CA THR A 534 23.48 -1.97 -8.55
C THR A 534 24.19 -1.56 -9.83
N LEU A 535 23.63 -0.58 -10.54
CA LEU A 535 24.12 -0.03 -11.80
C LEU A 535 24.62 1.39 -11.57
N THR A 536 25.79 1.74 -12.10
CA THR A 536 26.37 3.09 -12.02
C THR A 536 26.73 3.58 -13.41
N THR A 537 26.22 4.75 -13.79
CA THR A 537 26.55 5.39 -15.08
C THR A 537 27.90 6.13 -15.00
N ALA A 538 28.48 6.47 -16.15
CA ALA A 538 29.73 7.25 -16.19
C ALA A 538 29.61 8.62 -15.51
N ASP A 539 28.42 9.21 -15.53
CA ASP A 539 28.12 10.53 -14.94
C ASP A 539 27.77 10.42 -13.44
N GLY A 540 27.78 9.20 -12.88
CA GLY A 540 27.66 8.96 -11.44
C GLY A 540 26.28 8.54 -10.95
N ALA A 541 25.26 8.51 -11.80
CA ALA A 541 23.91 8.07 -11.42
C ALA A 541 23.90 6.57 -11.03
N VAL A 542 23.23 6.24 -9.92
CA VAL A 542 23.15 4.91 -9.33
C VAL A 542 21.71 4.40 -9.36
N GLN A 543 21.48 3.20 -9.90
CA GLN A 543 20.16 2.55 -9.93
C GLN A 543 20.24 1.12 -9.43
N THR A 544 19.22 0.68 -8.68
CA THR A 544 19.19 -0.68 -8.12
C THR A 544 18.02 -1.48 -8.68
N ARG A 545 18.26 -2.76 -9.03
CA ARG A 545 17.25 -3.69 -9.55
C ARG A 545 17.25 -4.99 -8.75
N GLU A 546 16.08 -5.33 -8.21
CA GLU A 546 15.84 -6.62 -7.57
C GLU A 546 15.52 -7.69 -8.62
N LEU A 547 16.19 -8.83 -8.52
CA LEU A 547 16.12 -9.94 -9.45
C LEU A 547 15.88 -11.24 -8.67
N SER A 548 15.33 -12.25 -9.34
CA SER A 548 15.17 -13.58 -8.77
C SER A 548 15.47 -14.65 -9.82
N LEU A 549 16.33 -15.60 -9.47
CA LEU A 549 16.70 -16.73 -10.34
C LEU A 549 16.25 -18.04 -9.71
N ALA A 550 15.61 -18.92 -10.48
CA ALA A 550 15.28 -20.27 -10.03
C ALA A 550 16.33 -21.26 -10.53
N ALA A 551 16.82 -22.13 -9.65
CA ALA A 551 17.68 -23.24 -10.06
C ALA A 551 16.92 -24.22 -10.97
N ASP A 552 17.56 -24.64 -12.06
CA ASP A 552 17.01 -25.61 -13.02
C ASP A 552 16.86 -27.00 -12.39
N GLY A 553 16.23 -27.93 -13.14
CA GLY A 553 16.14 -29.34 -12.76
C GLY A 553 14.95 -29.70 -11.86
N VAL A 554 13.96 -28.81 -11.74
CA VAL A 554 12.71 -29.09 -11.02
C VAL A 554 12.03 -30.32 -11.61
N SER A 555 11.70 -31.27 -10.75
CA SER A 555 11.05 -32.52 -11.11
C SER A 555 10.12 -32.98 -9.99
N VAL A 556 9.35 -34.03 -10.24
CA VAL A 556 8.50 -34.66 -9.21
C VAL A 556 9.27 -35.28 -8.05
N ASN A 557 10.60 -35.37 -8.15
CA ASN A 557 11.47 -36.03 -7.16
C ASN A 557 12.29 -35.04 -6.31
N VAL A 558 12.03 -33.73 -6.40
CA VAL A 558 12.74 -32.69 -5.63
C VAL A 558 11.77 -31.94 -4.71
N PRO A 559 12.27 -31.31 -3.62
CA PRO A 559 11.42 -30.71 -2.58
C PRO A 559 10.41 -29.66 -3.05
N THR A 560 10.66 -29.04 -4.21
CA THR A 560 9.90 -27.92 -4.80
C THR A 560 8.75 -28.33 -5.72
N GLY A 561 8.42 -29.63 -5.84
CA GLY A 561 7.45 -30.08 -6.84
C GLY A 561 6.06 -29.40 -6.79
N PRO A 562 5.23 -29.51 -7.86
CA PRO A 562 5.46 -30.35 -9.05
C PRO A 562 5.02 -29.75 -10.42
N ALA A 563 5.41 -30.45 -11.48
CA ALA A 563 4.61 -30.52 -12.71
C ALA A 563 3.34 -31.35 -12.42
N GLY A 564 2.20 -30.69 -12.19
CA GLY A 564 0.89 -31.34 -11.98
C GLY A 564 0.33 -31.19 -10.55
N PRO A 565 -0.83 -31.81 -10.22
CA PRO A 565 -1.56 -31.56 -8.99
C PRO A 565 -0.93 -32.35 -7.82
N GLY A 566 0.10 -31.81 -7.21
CA GLY A 566 0.74 -32.37 -6.03
C GLY A 566 1.20 -31.25 -5.10
N TYR A 567 1.04 -31.47 -3.81
CA TYR A 567 1.33 -30.51 -2.75
C TYR A 567 2.83 -30.19 -2.64
N TYR A 568 3.17 -28.94 -2.32
CA TYR A 568 4.49 -28.60 -1.76
C TYR A 568 4.67 -29.37 -0.46
N LEU A 569 5.74 -30.14 -0.33
CA LEU A 569 5.97 -31.03 0.81
C LEU A 569 6.41 -30.28 2.08
N TYR A 570 6.68 -28.97 1.98
CA TYR A 570 7.18 -28.12 3.07
C TYR A 570 6.62 -26.70 2.95
N GLU A 571 5.38 -26.50 3.37
CA GLU A 571 4.99 -25.22 3.98
C GLU A 571 4.66 -25.55 5.44
N ASP A 572 5.35 -24.88 6.38
CA ASP A 572 4.99 -24.90 7.79
C ASP A 572 3.53 -24.40 7.92
N ILE A 573 2.66 -25.26 8.46
CA ILE A 573 1.26 -24.96 8.79
C ILE A 573 1.17 -24.39 10.19
#